data_AF-A0A2G8T7E2-F1
#
_entry.id   AF-A0A2G8T7E2-F1
#
_cell.length_a   1.000
_cell.length_b   1.000
_cell.length_c   1.000
_cell.angle_alpha   90.00
_cell.angle_beta   90.00
_cell.angle_gamma   90.00
#
_symmetry.space_group_name_H-M   'P 1'
#
loop_
_entity.id
_entity.type
_entity.pdbx_description
1 polymer ?
#
loop_
_entity_poly.entity_id
_entity_poly.type
_entity_poly.pdbx_seq_one_letter_code
_entity_poly.pdbx_strand_id
1 'polypeptide(L)' 'LNFKSFRSAGSVLAGIELMHMIRKGQFAIDGADAMSFADQFSALAGIVRPV' A
#
# COMPACT_ATOMS: atom_id res chain seq x y z
N LEU A 1 -4.32 -2.34 -19.26
CA LEU A 1 -3.02 -1.81 -18.76
C LEU A 1 -1.92 -2.42 -19.62
N ASN A 2 -1.24 -1.62 -20.46
CA ASN A 2 -0.13 -2.09 -21.31
C ASN A 2 1.17 -2.11 -20.48
N PHE A 3 1.29 -3.09 -19.58
CA PHE A 3 2.46 -3.20 -18.71
C PHE A 3 3.71 -3.56 -19.51
N LYS A 4 4.84 -2.89 -19.20
CA LYS A 4 6.14 -3.14 -19.84
C LYS A 4 6.72 -4.52 -19.51
N SER A 5 6.29 -5.13 -18.40
CA SER A 5 6.71 -6.47 -17.97
C SER A 5 5.69 -7.11 -17.02
N PHE A 6 5.77 -8.43 -16.84
CA PHE A 6 5.01 -9.14 -15.80
C PHE A 6 5.35 -8.65 -14.40
N ARG A 7 6.61 -8.28 -14.14
CA ARG A 7 7.02 -7.67 -12.87
C ARG A 7 6.23 -6.40 -12.59
N SER A 8 6.12 -5.50 -13.57
CA SER A 8 5.34 -4.26 -13.40
C SER A 8 3.85 -4.51 -13.18
N ALA A 9 3.27 -5.52 -13.84
CA ALA A 9 1.90 -5.93 -13.61
C ALA A 9 1.70 -6.47 -12.19
N GLY A 10 2.62 -7.32 -11.73
CA GLY A 10 2.64 -7.88 -10.38
C GLY A 10 2.73 -6.81 -9.30
N SER A 11 3.60 -5.80 -9.48
CA SER A 11 3.71 -4.69 -8.53
C SER A 11 2.40 -3.90 -8.41
N VAL A 12 1.68 -3.67 -9.51
CA VAL A 12 0.38 -2.99 -9.46
C VAL A 12 -0.68 -3.84 -8.77
N LEU A 13 -0.74 -5.15 -9.06
CA LEU A 13 -1.68 -6.05 -8.40
C LEU A 13 -1.40 -6.15 -6.89
N ALA A 14 -0.14 -6.26 -6.48
CA ALA A 14 0.26 -6.27 -5.08
C ALA A 14 -0.14 -4.97 -4.37
N GLY A 15 0.00 -3.81 -5.02
CA GLY A 15 -0.46 -2.53 -4.48
C GLY A 15 -1.98 -2.46 -4.31
N ILE A 16 -2.74 -2.96 -5.28
CA ILE A 16 -4.21 -3.04 -5.19
C ILE A 16 -4.63 -3.94 -4.03
N GLU A 17 -4.01 -5.11 -3.90
CA GLU A 17 -4.27 -6.05 -2.82
C GLU A 17 -3.94 -5.42 -1.45
N LEU A 18 -2.79 -4.77 -1.33
CA LEU A 18 -2.38 -4.03 -0.14
C LEU A 18 -3.42 -2.97 0.26
N MET A 19 -3.94 -2.21 -0.70
CA MET A 19 -4.99 -1.21 -0.43
C MET A 19 -6.28 -1.86 0.10
N HIS A 20 -6.64 -3.04 -0.40
CA HIS A 20 -7.78 -3.79 0.12
C HIS A 20 -7.54 -4.34 1.54
N MET A 21 -6.33 -4.80 1.84
CA MET A 21 -5.96 -5.26 3.18
C MET A 21 -6.03 -4.10 4.20
N ILE A 22 -5.53 -2.92 3.82
CA ILE A 22 -5.63 -1.68 4.62
C ILE A 22 -7.09 -1.33 4.91
N ARG A 23 -7.96 -1.31 3.89
CA ARG A 23 -9.39 -0.99 4.07
C ARG A 23 -10.14 -1.99 4.94
N LYS A 24 -9.67 -3.25 5.00
CA LYS A 24 -10.23 -4.30 5.85
C LYS A 24 -9.66 -4.26 7.28
N GLY A 25 -8.70 -3.38 7.59
CA GLY A 25 -8.04 -3.33 8.89
C GLY A 25 -7.20 -4.57 9.18
N GLN A 26 -6.67 -5.24 8.14
CA GLN A 26 -5.90 -6.48 8.31
C GLN A 26 -4.47 -6.25 8.83
N PHE A 27 -4.05 -4.99 8.93
CA PHE A 27 -2.78 -4.60 9.53
C PHE A 27 -3.04 -3.78 10.80
N ALA A 28 -2.46 -4.22 11.92
CA ALA A 28 -2.34 -3.41 13.12
C ALA A 28 -1.08 -2.55 12.97
N ILE A 29 -1.24 -1.32 12.47
CA ILE A 29 -0.17 -0.32 12.50
C ILE A 29 -0.49 0.60 13.68
N ASP A 30 0.47 0.78 14.59
CA ASP A 30 0.29 1.73 15.68
C ASP A 30 0.05 3.14 15.11
N GLY A 31 -1.05 3.76 15.53
CA GLY A 31 -1.48 5.04 14.99
C GLY A 31 -2.21 4.98 13.63
N ALA A 32 -2.55 3.78 13.12
CA ALA A 32 -3.32 3.62 11.88
C ALA A 32 -4.60 4.48 11.84
N ASP A 33 -5.33 4.56 12.96
CA ASP A 33 -6.57 5.35 13.07
C ASP A 33 -6.35 6.85 12.82
N ALA A 34 -5.15 7.35 13.09
CA ALA A 34 -4.77 8.75 12.84
C ALA A 34 -4.17 8.97 11.45
N MET A 35 -3.81 7.89 10.73
CA MET A 35 -3.17 7.95 9.42
C MET A 35 -4.19 7.79 8.30
N SER A 36 -4.03 8.57 7.22
CA SER A 36 -4.80 8.32 6.00
C SER A 36 -4.42 6.97 5.40
N PHE A 37 -5.31 6.35 4.63
CA PHE A 37 -4.98 5.09 3.95
C PHE A 37 -3.78 5.21 2.99
N ALA A 38 -3.53 6.39 2.44
CA ALA A 38 -2.37 6.64 1.58
C ALA A 38 -1.06 6.63 2.39
N ASP A 39 -1.10 7.14 3.63
CA ASP A 39 0.05 7.12 4.53
C ASP A 39 0.30 5.71 5.06
N GLN A 40 -0.76 4.97 5.41
CA GLN A 40 -0.65 3.55 5.78
C GLN A 40 -0.07 2.72 4.62
N PHE A 41 -0.53 2.97 3.39
CA PHE A 41 0.01 2.33 2.18
C PHE A 41 1.49 2.66 2.00
N SER A 42 1.86 3.93 2.15
CA SER A 42 3.26 4.37 2.00
C SER A 42 4.15 3.71 3.05
N ALA A 43 3.71 3.65 4.31
CA ALA A 43 4.43 2.98 5.39
C ALA A 43 4.63 1.47 5.11
N LEU A 44 3.58 0.76 4.69
CA LEU A 44 3.67 -0.68 4.37
C LEU A 44 4.44 -0.96 3.07
N ALA A 45 4.42 -0.04 2.11
CA ALA A 45 5.20 -0.14 0.88
C ALA A 45 6.69 0.21 1.06
N GLY A 46 7.11 0.58 2.27
CA GLY A 46 8.49 1.01 2.56
C GLY A 46 8.84 2.38 1.99
N ILE A 47 7.83 3.19 1.63
CA ILE A 47 8.00 4.56 1.17
C ILE A 47 8.04 5.46 2.41
N VAL A 48 9.25 5.74 2.90
CA VAL A 48 9.47 6.77 3.94
C VAL A 48 9.37 8.13 3.27
N ARG A 49 8.26 8.84 3.51
CA ARG A 49 8.12 10.25 3.14
C ARG A 49 8.94 11.06 4.16
N PRO A 50 9.93 11.89 3.74
CA PRO A 50 10.51 12.86 4.66
C PRO A 50 9.44 13.88 5.03
N VAL A 51 9.27 14.08 6.35
CA VAL A 51 8.46 15.13 6.97
C VAL A 51 9.09 16.51 6.74
#